data_AF-A0AB38CSM1-F1
#
_entry.id   AF-A0AB38CSM1-F1
#
_cell.length_a   1.000
_cell.length_b   1.000
_cell.length_c   1.000
_cell.angle_alpha   90.00
_cell.angle_beta   90.00
_cell.angle_gamma   90.00
#
_symmetry.space_group_name_H-M   'P 1'
#
loop_
_entity.id
_entity.type
_entity.pdbx_description
1 polymer ?
#
loop_
_entity_poly.entity_id
_entity_poly.type
_entity_poly.pdbx_seq_one_letter_code
_entity_poly.pdbx_strand_id
1 'polypeptide(L)'
;MPDAPTPNNMPGAQPEAPATPVAPAPVPTPPWGDNPADFDPKKAWDLITNLRASEDTSKGTIASQRGEIDSLKAQLAEAQPLLQAADEQRRQEQGELATAREDNQKLADRLAAIEKSVQDARSAALQAKAEALASNRDENRAGSAFVNPKTAAKLIDLSECLTEAGEIDEAAIASKLDALAQTDPYLVATAPTPGRKPNPAQGHGGGAVPLDAQIKAAEERGDVMASIALKQQKHYTK
;
A
#
# COMPACT_ATOMS: atom_id res chain seq x y z
N MET A 1 -13.58 -21.02 -18.30
CA MET A 1 -14.07 -22.34 -17.85
C MET A 1 -12.90 -23.04 -17.21
N PRO A 2 -12.82 -23.14 -15.87
CA PRO A 2 -11.72 -23.83 -15.22
C PRO A 2 -12.05 -25.31 -15.01
N ASP A 3 -10.97 -26.08 -15.05
CA ASP A 3 -10.87 -27.53 -15.01
C ASP A 3 -11.63 -28.19 -13.85
N ALA A 4 -12.33 -29.27 -14.19
CA ALA A 4 -12.85 -30.22 -13.22
C ALA A 4 -11.71 -31.11 -12.70
N PRO A 5 -11.68 -31.43 -11.39
CA PRO A 5 -10.66 -32.30 -10.82
C PRO A 5 -10.88 -33.75 -11.28
N THR A 6 -9.77 -34.41 -11.64
CA THR A 6 -9.67 -35.84 -11.89
C THR A 6 -10.03 -36.65 -10.63
N PRO A 7 -10.90 -37.67 -10.72
CA PRO A 7 -11.15 -38.57 -9.60
C PRO A 7 -9.94 -39.48 -9.38
N ASN A 8 -9.52 -39.51 -8.12
CA ASN A 8 -8.42 -40.30 -7.58
C ASN A 8 -8.70 -41.81 -7.74
N ASN A 9 -7.63 -42.56 -8.04
CA ASN A 9 -7.58 -44.02 -8.16
C ASN A 9 -8.21 -44.73 -6.94
N MET A 10 -9.30 -45.49 -7.17
CA MET A 10 -9.67 -46.60 -6.28
C MET A 10 -8.95 -47.88 -6.73
N PRO A 11 -8.25 -48.61 -5.85
CA PRO A 11 -7.71 -49.92 -6.18
C PRO A 11 -8.82 -50.97 -6.22
N GLY A 12 -8.96 -51.67 -7.35
CA GLY A 12 -9.49 -53.03 -7.38
C GLY A 12 -10.99 -53.21 -7.59
N ALA A 13 -11.52 -52.79 -8.75
CA ALA A 13 -12.71 -53.41 -9.32
C ALA A 13 -12.26 -54.35 -10.44
N GLN A 14 -12.08 -55.63 -10.11
CA GLN A 14 -11.81 -56.68 -11.08
C GLN A 14 -13.16 -57.19 -11.61
N PRO A 15 -13.39 -57.27 -12.93
CA PRO A 15 -14.65 -57.73 -13.49
C PRO A 15 -14.93 -59.20 -13.16
N GLU A 16 -16.14 -59.47 -12.67
CA GLU A 16 -16.65 -60.81 -12.38
C GLU A 16 -16.68 -61.68 -13.64
N ALA A 17 -16.00 -62.83 -13.58
CA ALA A 17 -16.09 -63.89 -14.58
C ALA A 17 -17.43 -64.64 -14.43
N PRO A 18 -17.99 -65.20 -15.53
CA PRO A 18 -19.28 -65.89 -15.51
C PRO A 18 -19.25 -67.11 -14.58
N ALA A 19 -20.29 -67.22 -13.74
CA ALA A 19 -20.48 -68.30 -12.77
C ALA A 19 -20.47 -69.67 -13.45
N THR A 20 -19.54 -70.52 -13.04
CA THR A 20 -19.58 -71.96 -13.31
C THR A 20 -20.74 -72.58 -12.51
N PRO A 21 -21.41 -73.62 -13.06
CA PRO A 21 -22.47 -74.31 -12.34
C PRO A 21 -21.89 -74.95 -11.07
N VAL A 22 -22.39 -74.52 -9.91
CA VAL A 22 -22.01 -75.08 -8.61
C VAL A 22 -22.39 -76.55 -8.59
N ALA A 23 -21.38 -77.42 -8.59
CA ALA A 23 -21.56 -78.85 -8.35
C ALA A 23 -22.27 -79.05 -7.00
N PRO A 24 -23.21 -80.02 -6.87
CA PRO A 24 -23.89 -80.27 -5.61
C PRO A 24 -22.85 -80.52 -4.52
N ALA A 25 -22.98 -79.80 -3.40
CA ALA A 25 -22.09 -79.96 -2.26
C ALA A 25 -22.00 -81.46 -1.90
N PRO A 26 -20.79 -82.03 -1.75
CA PRO A 26 -20.64 -83.43 -1.40
C PRO A 26 -21.39 -83.66 -0.09
N VAL A 27 -22.36 -84.58 -0.13
CA VAL A 27 -23.07 -85.01 1.07
C VAL A 27 -21.99 -85.57 2.02
N PRO A 28 -21.87 -85.07 3.26
CA PRO A 28 -20.83 -85.54 4.16
C PRO A 28 -21.04 -87.03 4.40
N THR A 29 -20.20 -87.87 3.81
CA THR A 29 -20.22 -89.31 4.05
C THR A 29 -19.79 -89.51 5.50
N PRO A 30 -20.61 -90.17 6.32
CA PRO A 30 -20.23 -90.46 7.68
C PRO A 30 -18.97 -91.32 7.70
N PRO A 31 -18.18 -91.31 8.80
CA PRO A 31 -16.86 -91.96 8.85
C PRO A 31 -16.89 -93.50 8.70
N TRP A 32 -18.08 -94.10 8.60
CA TRP A 32 -18.30 -95.53 8.33
C TRP A 32 -18.75 -95.84 6.88
N GLY A 33 -18.88 -94.83 6.00
CA GLY A 33 -19.25 -95.02 4.60
C GLY A 33 -20.64 -95.65 4.38
N ASP A 34 -20.84 -96.26 3.20
CA ASP A 34 -22.12 -96.89 2.80
C ASP A 34 -22.25 -98.34 3.28
N ASN A 35 -21.26 -98.88 3.99
CA ASN A 35 -21.23 -100.26 4.44
C ASN A 35 -21.78 -100.40 5.87
N PRO A 36 -22.95 -101.04 6.09
CA PRO A 36 -23.56 -101.14 7.41
C PRO A 36 -22.76 -102.01 8.40
N ALA A 37 -21.82 -102.83 7.94
CA ALA A 37 -20.93 -103.62 8.79
C ALA A 37 -19.82 -102.78 9.48
N ASP A 38 -19.50 -101.60 8.94
CA ASP A 38 -18.47 -100.69 9.46
C ASP A 38 -19.05 -99.64 10.42
N PHE A 39 -20.37 -99.70 10.67
CA PHE A 39 -21.06 -98.81 11.60
C PHE A 39 -20.66 -99.12 13.05
N ASP A 40 -19.88 -98.20 13.64
CA ASP A 40 -19.55 -98.23 15.06
C ASP A 40 -20.42 -97.23 15.82
N PRO A 41 -21.41 -97.68 16.61
CA PRO A 41 -22.32 -96.80 17.34
C PRO A 41 -21.59 -95.89 18.33
N LYS A 42 -20.42 -96.30 18.85
CA LYS A 42 -19.64 -95.47 19.77
C LYS A 42 -18.99 -94.29 19.03
N LYS A 43 -18.38 -94.54 17.87
CA LYS A 43 -17.78 -93.48 17.03
C LYS A 43 -18.83 -92.51 16.49
N ALA A 44 -20.01 -93.00 16.11
CA ALA A 44 -21.12 -92.15 15.69
C ALA A 44 -21.57 -91.22 16.82
N TRP A 45 -21.64 -91.73 18.05
CA TRP A 45 -22.01 -90.93 19.22
C TRP A 45 -20.94 -89.90 19.61
N ASP A 46 -19.65 -90.27 19.54
CA ASP A 46 -18.53 -89.35 19.78
C ASP A 46 -18.50 -88.21 18.75
N LEU A 47 -18.77 -88.49 17.48
CA LEU A 47 -18.87 -87.47 16.43
C LEU A 47 -20.01 -86.48 16.71
N ILE A 48 -21.20 -86.98 17.04
CA ILE A 48 -22.36 -86.12 17.37
C ILE A 48 -22.06 -85.24 18.58
N THR A 49 -21.37 -85.80 19.58
CA THR A 49 -20.98 -85.06 20.80
C THR A 49 -19.98 -83.95 20.48
N ASN A 50 -18.96 -84.25 19.67
CA ASN A 50 -17.97 -83.26 19.22
C ASN A 50 -18.60 -82.17 18.34
N LEU A 51 -19.52 -82.54 17.44
CA LEU A 51 -20.24 -81.58 16.60
C LEU A 51 -21.09 -80.63 17.45
N ARG A 52 -21.83 -81.14 18.43
CA ARG A 52 -22.59 -80.30 19.36
C ARG A 52 -21.68 -79.37 20.16
N ALA A 53 -20.58 -79.87 20.70
CA ALA A 53 -19.62 -79.05 21.43
C ALA A 53 -19.01 -77.93 20.54
N SER A 54 -18.73 -78.23 19.27
CA SER A 54 -18.26 -77.23 18.30
C SER A 54 -19.33 -76.21 17.91
N GLU A 55 -20.58 -76.62 17.83
CA GLU A 55 -21.72 -75.75 17.55
C GLU A 55 -22.00 -74.80 18.72
N ASP A 56 -21.92 -75.30 19.96
CA ASP A 56 -22.08 -74.48 21.16
C ASP A 56 -20.93 -73.47 21.31
N THR A 57 -19.69 -73.90 21.02
CA THR A 57 -18.52 -73.00 21.02
C THR A 57 -18.65 -71.91 19.97
N SER A 58 -19.00 -72.26 18.72
CA SER A 58 -19.16 -71.29 17.63
C SER A 58 -20.32 -70.33 17.87
N LYS A 59 -21.46 -70.80 18.40
CA LYS A 59 -22.57 -69.93 18.83
C LYS A 59 -22.14 -68.95 19.92
N GLY A 60 -21.35 -69.41 20.90
CA GLY A 60 -20.76 -68.57 21.94
C GLY A 60 -19.86 -67.47 21.37
N THR A 61 -18.97 -67.81 20.44
CA THR A 61 -18.09 -66.83 19.76
C THR A 61 -18.88 -65.83 18.92
N ILE A 62 -19.88 -66.28 18.16
CA ILE A 62 -20.75 -65.40 17.35
C ILE A 62 -21.53 -64.44 18.25
N ALA A 63 -22.03 -64.90 19.40
CA ALA A 63 -22.73 -64.06 20.35
C ALA A 63 -21.80 -62.98 20.95
N SER A 64 -20.56 -63.34 21.30
CA SER A 64 -19.53 -62.39 21.77
C SER A 64 -19.23 -61.32 20.71
N GLN A 65 -18.96 -61.74 19.47
CA GLN A 65 -18.66 -60.84 18.36
C GLN A 65 -19.82 -59.88 18.06
N ARG A 66 -21.07 -60.34 18.17
CA ARG A 66 -22.24 -59.47 18.02
C ARG A 66 -22.30 -58.41 19.12
N GLY A 67 -22.06 -58.80 20.38
CA GLY A 67 -21.99 -57.86 21.49
C GLY A 67 -20.90 -56.81 21.32
N GLU A 68 -19.72 -57.21 20.83
CA GLU A 68 -18.62 -56.29 20.50
C GLU A 68 -18.99 -55.33 19.36
N ILE A 69 -19.60 -55.82 18.28
CA ILE A 69 -20.07 -54.99 17.17
C ILE A 69 -21.09 -53.95 17.65
N ASP A 70 -22.05 -54.35 18.50
CA ASP A 70 -23.07 -53.44 19.00
C ASP A 70 -22.47 -52.40 19.95
N SER A 71 -21.49 -52.79 20.78
CA SER A 71 -20.71 -51.85 21.61
C SER A 71 -19.93 -50.85 20.75
N LEU A 72 -19.24 -51.30 19.70
CA LEU A 72 -18.49 -50.43 18.80
C LEU A 72 -19.41 -49.48 18.03
N LYS A 73 -20.58 -49.96 17.60
CA LYS A 73 -21.59 -49.11 16.96
C LYS A 73 -22.11 -48.04 17.92
N ALA A 74 -22.37 -48.39 19.17
CA ALA A 74 -22.78 -47.43 20.19
C ALA A 74 -21.71 -46.36 20.43
N GLN A 75 -20.44 -46.76 20.56
CA GLN A 75 -19.31 -45.83 20.69
C GLN A 75 -19.17 -44.92 19.46
N LEU A 76 -19.34 -45.46 18.25
CA LEU A 76 -19.27 -44.68 17.02
C LEU A 76 -20.42 -43.67 16.93
N ALA A 77 -21.64 -44.09 17.30
CA ALA A 77 -22.80 -43.20 17.35
C ALA A 77 -22.63 -42.07 18.38
N GLU A 78 -21.93 -42.32 19.49
CA GLU A 78 -21.61 -41.30 20.50
C GLU A 78 -20.47 -40.37 20.05
N ALA A 79 -19.44 -40.89 19.38
CA ALA A 79 -18.30 -40.11 18.91
C ALA A 79 -18.61 -39.24 17.68
N GLN A 80 -19.53 -39.67 16.82
CA GLN A 80 -19.89 -38.97 15.58
C GLN A 80 -20.36 -37.52 15.79
N PRO A 81 -21.28 -37.20 16.72
CA PRO A 81 -21.69 -35.81 16.97
C PRO A 81 -20.54 -34.96 17.54
N LEU A 82 -19.65 -35.53 18.34
CA LEU A 82 -18.49 -34.81 18.87
C LEU A 82 -17.52 -34.39 17.76
N LEU A 83 -17.29 -35.28 16.78
CA LEU A 83 -16.47 -34.95 15.61
C LEU A 83 -17.13 -33.88 14.73
N GLN A 84 -18.44 -33.97 14.51
CA GLN A 84 -19.19 -32.97 13.76
C GLN A 84 -19.12 -31.59 14.44
N ALA A 85 -19.33 -31.53 15.75
CA ALA A 85 -19.21 -30.29 16.52
C ALA A 85 -17.79 -29.70 16.46
N ALA A 86 -16.76 -30.54 16.56
CA ALA A 86 -15.37 -30.09 16.46
C ALA A 86 -15.02 -29.55 15.06
N ASP A 87 -15.54 -30.17 13.99
CA ASP A 87 -15.33 -29.69 12.63
C ASP A 87 -16.08 -28.39 12.35
N GLU A 88 -17.30 -28.22 12.89
CA GLU A 88 -18.04 -26.96 12.82
C GLU A 88 -17.32 -25.84 13.56
N GLN A 89 -16.84 -26.11 14.78
CA GLN A 89 -16.04 -25.16 15.54
C GLN A 89 -14.77 -24.76 14.78
N ARG A 90 -14.04 -25.72 14.21
CA ARG A 90 -12.84 -25.43 13.39
C ARG A 90 -13.17 -24.55 12.20
N ARG A 91 -14.31 -24.76 11.52
CA ARG A 91 -14.74 -23.90 10.41
C ARG A 91 -15.07 -22.48 10.87
N GLN A 92 -15.73 -22.33 12.02
CA GLN A 92 -16.04 -21.02 12.59
C GLN A 92 -14.75 -20.27 12.94
N GLU A 93 -13.84 -20.90 13.66
CA GLU A 93 -12.53 -20.32 14.03
C GLU A 93 -11.72 -19.95 12.78
N GLN A 94 -11.72 -20.77 11.74
CA GLN A 94 -11.07 -20.44 10.47
C GLN A 94 -11.70 -19.23 9.79
N GLY A 95 -13.03 -19.09 9.84
CA GLY A 95 -13.74 -17.93 9.33
C GLY A 95 -13.37 -16.66 10.08
N GLU A 96 -13.38 -16.70 11.40
CA GLU A 96 -12.98 -15.57 12.26
C GLU A 96 -11.52 -15.18 12.04
N LEU A 97 -10.60 -16.15 11.93
CA LEU A 97 -9.20 -15.90 11.63
C LEU A 97 -9.01 -15.27 10.23
N ALA A 98 -9.81 -15.68 9.24
CA ALA A 98 -9.77 -15.08 7.92
C ALA A 98 -10.21 -13.61 7.96
N THR A 99 -11.32 -13.32 8.65
CA THR A 99 -11.81 -11.94 8.85
C THR A 99 -10.78 -11.10 9.63
N ALA A 100 -10.22 -11.63 10.71
CA ALA A 100 -9.21 -10.93 11.49
C ALA A 100 -7.93 -10.63 10.68
N ARG A 101 -7.52 -11.53 9.78
CA ARG A 101 -6.39 -11.28 8.85
C ARG A 101 -6.72 -10.18 7.85
N GLU A 102 -7.91 -10.19 7.29
CA GLU A 102 -8.36 -9.15 6.36
C GLU A 102 -8.40 -7.77 7.03
N ASP A 103 -8.92 -7.70 8.27
CA ASP A 103 -8.98 -6.45 9.02
C ASP A 103 -7.58 -5.96 9.42
N ASN A 104 -6.68 -6.85 9.85
CA ASN A 104 -5.29 -6.48 10.11
C ASN A 104 -4.60 -5.94 8.86
N GLN A 105 -4.84 -6.55 7.69
CA GLN A 105 -4.28 -6.06 6.43
C GLN A 105 -4.81 -4.66 6.10
N LYS A 106 -6.12 -4.43 6.22
CA LYS A 106 -6.72 -3.10 6.01
C LYS A 106 -6.16 -2.05 6.97
N LEU A 107 -5.93 -2.41 8.23
CA LEU A 107 -5.31 -1.51 9.20
C LEU A 107 -3.86 -1.20 8.83
N ALA A 108 -3.07 -2.20 8.43
CA ALA A 108 -1.70 -2.00 7.96
C ALA A 108 -1.64 -1.07 6.74
N ASP A 109 -2.52 -1.27 5.75
CA ASP A 109 -2.59 -0.44 4.55
C ASP A 109 -2.95 1.03 4.90
N ARG A 110 -3.89 1.22 5.85
CA ARG A 110 -4.25 2.56 6.34
C ARG A 110 -3.10 3.24 7.06
N LEU A 111 -2.37 2.51 7.91
CA LEU A 111 -1.20 3.06 8.60
C LEU A 111 -0.12 3.48 7.60
N ALA A 112 0.19 2.63 6.62
CA ALA A 112 1.16 2.97 5.58
C ALA A 112 0.74 4.21 4.76
N ALA A 113 -0.56 4.35 4.45
CA ALA A 113 -1.08 5.53 3.77
C ALA A 113 -0.97 6.79 4.64
N ILE A 114 -1.26 6.70 5.94
CA ILE A 114 -1.12 7.81 6.88
C ILE A 114 0.34 8.22 7.00
N GLU A 115 1.26 7.28 7.23
CA GLU A 115 2.70 7.53 7.32
C GLU A 115 3.23 8.24 6.08
N LYS A 116 2.86 7.76 4.89
CA LYS A 116 3.22 8.40 3.63
C LYS A 116 2.68 9.82 3.54
N SER A 117 1.41 10.04 3.85
CA SER A 117 0.81 11.39 3.78
C SER A 117 1.42 12.36 4.79
N VAL A 118 1.81 11.89 5.98
CA VAL A 118 2.54 12.67 6.99
C VAL A 118 3.95 13.01 6.48
N GLN A 119 4.65 12.05 5.87
CA GLN A 119 5.97 12.30 5.29
C GLN A 119 5.91 13.32 4.14
N ASP A 120 4.92 13.18 3.25
CA ASP A 120 4.69 14.11 2.14
C ASP A 120 4.35 15.51 2.67
N ALA A 121 3.45 15.62 3.65
CA ALA A 121 3.10 16.89 4.29
C ALA A 121 4.30 17.55 4.99
N ARG A 122 5.13 16.75 5.68
CA ARG A 122 6.33 17.22 6.36
C ARG A 122 7.38 17.75 5.38
N SER A 123 7.63 17.01 4.29
CA SER A 123 8.58 17.44 3.26
C SER A 123 8.11 18.72 2.56
N ALA A 124 6.81 18.84 2.28
CA ALA A 124 6.21 20.06 1.74
C ALA A 124 6.33 21.24 2.72
N ALA A 125 6.09 21.02 4.02
CA ALA A 125 6.23 22.06 5.04
C ALA A 125 7.68 22.54 5.20
N LEU A 126 8.66 21.61 5.19
CA LEU A 126 10.08 21.94 5.19
C LEU A 126 10.46 22.78 3.97
N GLN A 127 10.01 22.37 2.78
CA GLN A 127 10.31 23.09 1.54
C GLN A 127 9.67 24.50 1.53
N ALA A 128 8.42 24.61 1.97
CA ALA A 128 7.74 25.91 2.08
C ALA A 128 8.44 26.85 3.08
N LYS A 129 8.91 26.31 4.22
CA LYS A 129 9.68 27.08 5.20
C LYS A 129 11.04 27.52 4.66
N ALA A 130 11.75 26.65 3.96
CA ALA A 130 12.99 27.01 3.29
C ALA A 130 12.79 28.08 2.21
N GLU A 131 11.74 27.98 1.40
CA GLU A 131 11.39 29.00 0.40
C GLU A 131 11.04 30.34 1.05
N ALA A 132 10.29 30.33 2.15
CA ALA A 132 9.95 31.55 2.91
C ALA A 132 11.20 32.22 3.50
N LEU A 133 12.13 31.44 4.08
CA LEU A 133 13.39 31.96 4.61
C LEU A 133 14.34 32.44 3.51
N ALA A 134 14.35 31.78 2.34
CA ALA A 134 15.13 32.21 1.18
C ALA A 134 14.59 33.52 0.57
N SER A 135 13.27 33.74 0.66
CA SER A 135 12.59 34.95 0.17
C SER A 135 12.73 36.14 1.12
N ASN A 136 12.62 35.91 2.43
CA ASN A 136 12.67 36.95 3.47
C ASN A 136 14.03 36.98 4.17
N ARG A 137 15.10 36.91 3.39
CA ARG A 137 16.46 36.97 3.93
C ARG A 137 16.76 38.40 4.39
N ASP A 138 17.05 38.55 5.67
CA ASP A 138 17.31 39.84 6.32
C ASP A 138 18.61 40.48 5.81
N GLU A 139 18.67 41.81 5.76
CA GLU A 139 19.83 42.60 5.28
C GLU A 139 21.09 42.36 6.13
N ASN A 140 20.91 41.91 7.38
CA ASN A 140 21.99 41.55 8.29
C ASN A 140 22.58 40.14 8.05
N ARG A 141 21.93 39.29 7.24
CA ARG A 141 22.51 38.03 6.78
C ARG A 141 23.27 38.26 5.49
N ALA A 142 24.23 37.40 5.17
CA ALA A 142 25.05 37.53 3.97
C ALA A 142 24.16 37.57 2.70
N GLY A 143 23.91 38.78 2.19
CA GLY A 143 23.19 39.01 0.94
C GLY A 143 21.67 39.20 1.06
N SER A 144 21.13 39.93 0.08
CA SER A 144 19.69 40.07 -0.17
C SER A 144 19.03 38.71 -0.46
N ALA A 145 17.69 38.68 -0.49
CA ALA A 145 16.91 37.50 -0.88
C ALA A 145 17.48 36.78 -2.12
N PHE A 146 17.33 35.46 -2.18
CA PHE A 146 17.74 34.71 -3.37
C PHE A 146 16.93 35.15 -4.59
N VAL A 147 17.57 35.22 -5.77
CA VAL A 147 16.90 35.55 -7.05
C VAL A 147 15.76 34.57 -7.32
N ASN A 148 15.96 33.30 -6.96
CA ASN A 148 14.94 32.26 -7.04
C ASN A 148 14.91 31.45 -5.73
N PRO A 149 14.01 31.79 -4.79
CA PRO A 149 13.96 31.16 -3.47
C PRO A 149 13.57 29.67 -3.57
N LYS A 150 12.74 29.30 -4.55
CA LYS A 150 12.33 27.92 -4.79
C LYS A 150 13.49 27.04 -5.25
N THR A 151 14.40 27.58 -6.07
CA THR A 151 15.61 26.86 -6.47
C THR A 151 16.58 26.74 -5.31
N ALA A 152 16.79 27.80 -4.52
CA ALA A 152 17.64 27.76 -3.33
C ALA A 152 17.17 26.69 -2.33
N ALA A 153 15.85 26.62 -2.06
CA ALA A 153 15.26 25.62 -1.18
C ALA A 153 15.45 24.18 -1.67
N LYS A 154 15.61 23.94 -2.99
CA LYS A 154 15.87 22.62 -3.57
C LYS A 154 17.35 22.21 -3.52
N LEU A 155 18.25 23.19 -3.41
CA LEU A 155 19.70 22.96 -3.42
C LEU A 155 20.25 22.66 -2.02
N ILE A 156 19.51 23.01 -0.96
CA ILE A 156 19.88 22.65 0.40
C ILE A 156 19.34 21.28 0.78
N ASP A 157 20.13 20.53 1.57
CA ASP A 157 19.68 19.28 2.15
C ASP A 157 18.81 19.55 3.39
N LEU A 158 17.51 19.29 3.26
CA LEU A 158 16.50 19.49 4.32
C LEU A 158 16.38 18.32 5.28
N SER A 159 17.07 17.20 5.06
CA SER A 159 16.93 15.98 5.87
C SER A 159 17.37 16.17 7.32
N GLU A 160 18.37 17.02 7.56
CA GLU A 160 18.91 17.35 8.88
C GLU A 160 18.26 18.59 9.52
N CYS A 161 17.28 19.21 8.85
CA CYS A 161 16.65 20.45 9.31
C CYS A 161 15.46 20.20 10.25
N LEU A 162 15.53 19.12 11.02
CA LEU A 162 14.49 18.65 11.91
C LEU A 162 15.07 18.46 13.31
N THR A 163 14.37 18.95 14.32
CA THR A 163 14.77 18.78 15.72
C THR A 163 14.58 17.33 16.16
N GLU A 164 15.13 16.96 17.33
CA GLU A 164 14.90 15.63 17.94
C GLU A 164 13.40 15.37 18.21
N ALA A 165 12.62 16.42 18.44
CA ALA A 165 11.15 16.36 18.58
C ALA A 165 10.41 16.24 17.24
N GLY A 166 11.13 16.30 16.12
CA GLY A 166 10.60 16.22 14.77
C GLY A 166 10.05 17.53 14.21
N GLU A 167 10.22 18.65 14.92
CA GLU A 167 9.81 19.98 14.49
C GLU A 167 10.80 20.57 13.47
N ILE A 168 10.38 21.59 12.74
CA ILE A 168 11.21 22.26 11.73
C ILE A 168 12.23 23.15 12.44
N ASP A 169 13.52 22.86 12.26
CA ASP A 169 14.61 23.70 12.77
C ASP A 169 14.90 24.84 11.79
N GLU A 170 14.29 26.00 12.05
CA GLU A 170 14.46 27.20 11.23
C GLU A 170 15.91 27.72 11.25
N ALA A 171 16.67 27.51 12.33
CA ALA A 171 18.05 27.94 12.45
C ALA A 171 18.98 27.07 11.59
N ALA A 172 18.75 25.76 11.57
CA ALA A 172 19.47 24.85 10.67
C ALA A 172 19.21 25.17 9.19
N ILE A 173 17.94 25.43 8.81
CA ILE A 173 17.59 25.84 7.44
C ILE A 173 18.29 27.15 7.08
N ALA A 174 18.24 28.14 7.98
CA ALA A 174 18.93 29.41 7.80
C ALA A 174 20.44 29.22 7.58
N SER A 175 21.10 28.41 8.42
CA SER A 175 22.52 28.12 8.30
C SER A 175 22.89 27.46 6.97
N LYS A 176 22.07 26.51 6.48
CA LYS A 176 22.31 25.87 5.17
C LYS A 176 22.08 26.84 4.02
N LEU A 177 21.08 27.71 4.10
CA LEU A 177 20.88 28.80 3.13
C LEU A 177 22.04 29.80 3.17
N ASP A 178 22.62 30.08 4.32
CA ASP A 178 23.81 30.94 4.44
C ASP A 178 25.04 30.32 3.79
N ALA A 179 25.27 29.02 4.02
CA ALA A 179 26.32 28.27 3.35
C ALA A 179 26.12 28.23 1.81
N LEU A 180 24.88 28.08 1.35
CA LEU A 180 24.56 28.11 -0.08
C LEU A 180 24.86 29.50 -0.68
N ALA A 181 24.51 30.59 0.00
CA ALA A 181 24.79 31.94 -0.47
C ALA A 181 26.31 32.24 -0.54
N GLN A 182 27.10 31.65 0.35
CA GLN A 182 28.56 31.77 0.33
C GLN A 182 29.20 30.96 -0.80
N THR A 183 28.67 29.76 -1.04
CA THR A 183 29.19 28.83 -2.07
C THR A 183 28.81 29.31 -3.47
N ASP A 184 27.56 29.78 -3.62
CA ASP A 184 26.97 30.22 -4.89
C ASP A 184 26.45 31.67 -4.81
N PRO A 185 27.35 32.68 -4.77
CA PRO A 185 26.94 34.08 -4.65
C PRO A 185 26.04 34.59 -5.79
N TYR A 186 26.09 33.94 -6.96
CA TYR A 186 25.27 34.31 -8.12
C TYR A 186 23.77 33.99 -7.95
N LEU A 187 23.42 33.15 -6.98
CA LEU A 187 22.02 32.84 -6.65
C LEU A 187 21.37 33.92 -5.77
N VAL A 188 22.20 34.74 -5.12
CA VAL A 188 21.76 35.83 -4.24
C VAL A 188 21.46 37.04 -5.09
N ALA A 189 20.31 37.70 -4.88
CA ALA A 189 20.03 38.94 -5.58
C ALA A 189 21.10 39.97 -5.18
N THR A 190 21.76 40.60 -6.14
CA THR A 190 22.58 41.77 -5.85
C THR A 190 21.67 42.96 -5.62
N ALA A 191 21.92 43.75 -4.57
CA ALA A 191 21.16 44.96 -4.29
C ALA A 191 20.99 45.80 -5.57
N PRO A 192 19.79 46.33 -5.86
CA PRO A 192 19.58 47.13 -7.05
C PRO A 192 20.50 48.35 -7.01
N THR A 193 21.40 48.44 -7.99
CA THR A 193 22.22 49.64 -8.21
C THR A 193 21.26 50.83 -8.30
N PRO A 194 21.42 51.87 -7.46
CA PRO A 194 20.55 53.04 -7.52
C PRO A 194 20.53 53.57 -8.94
N GLY A 195 19.37 53.48 -9.60
CA GLY A 195 19.21 53.97 -10.96
C GLY A 195 19.63 55.43 -11.04
N ARG A 196 20.47 55.78 -12.02
CA ARG A 196 20.73 57.17 -12.37
C ARG A 196 19.38 57.83 -12.66
N LYS A 197 18.91 58.67 -11.73
CA LYS A 197 17.75 59.52 -11.98
C LYS A 197 18.06 60.36 -13.23
N PRO A 198 17.18 60.41 -14.25
CA PRO A 198 17.34 61.32 -15.36
C PRO A 198 17.51 62.74 -14.83
N ASN A 199 18.57 63.43 -15.27
CA ASN A 199 18.84 64.79 -14.83
C ASN A 199 17.66 65.69 -15.22
N PRO A 200 16.96 66.35 -14.27
CA PRO A 200 15.84 67.23 -14.56
C PRO A 200 16.21 68.39 -15.50
N ALA A 201 17.50 68.72 -15.61
CA ALA A 201 18.01 69.79 -16.47
C ALA A 201 18.01 69.44 -17.97
N GLN A 202 17.75 68.20 -18.37
CA GLN A 202 17.77 67.80 -19.79
C GLN A 202 16.41 67.89 -20.51
N GLY A 203 15.35 68.40 -19.85
CA GLY A 203 13.98 68.39 -20.41
C GLY A 203 13.21 69.72 -20.46
N HIS A 204 13.73 70.84 -19.96
CA HIS A 204 13.00 72.12 -19.93
C HIS A 204 13.41 73.07 -21.07
N GLY A 205 13.15 72.67 -22.31
CA GLY A 205 13.36 73.47 -23.52
C GLY A 205 12.09 74.02 -24.16
N GLY A 206 11.02 74.27 -23.39
CA GLY A 206 9.69 74.59 -23.94
C GLY A 206 9.00 75.83 -23.35
N GLY A 207 9.74 76.75 -22.73
CA GLY A 207 9.17 78.01 -22.24
C GLY A 207 9.30 79.11 -23.30
N ALA A 208 8.19 79.51 -23.92
CA ALA A 208 8.16 80.65 -24.83
C ALA A 208 8.66 81.91 -24.09
N VAL A 209 9.82 82.44 -24.52
CA VAL A 209 10.38 83.67 -23.97
C VAL A 209 9.39 84.80 -24.24
N PRO A 210 9.00 85.62 -23.24
CA PRO A 210 8.04 86.70 -23.46
C PRO A 210 8.58 87.66 -24.54
N LEU A 211 7.68 88.15 -25.41
CA LEU A 211 8.05 88.95 -26.60
C LEU A 211 8.95 90.15 -26.25
N ASP A 212 8.78 90.72 -25.06
CA ASP A 212 9.57 91.84 -24.54
C ASP A 212 11.03 91.48 -24.26
N ALA A 213 11.28 90.27 -23.77
CA ALA A 213 12.63 89.75 -23.60
C ALA A 213 13.27 89.40 -24.94
N GLN A 214 12.47 89.00 -25.95
CA GLN A 214 12.97 88.77 -27.31
C GLN A 214 13.34 90.09 -28.01
N ILE A 215 12.53 91.16 -27.87
CA ILE A 215 12.85 92.50 -28.40
C ILE A 215 14.14 93.02 -27.78
N LYS A 216 14.28 92.94 -26.46
CA LYS A 216 15.47 93.41 -25.75
C LYS A 216 16.72 92.62 -26.14
N ALA A 217 16.62 91.30 -26.29
CA ALA A 217 17.73 90.47 -26.75
C ALA A 217 18.13 90.75 -28.22
N ALA A 218 17.18 91.14 -29.08
CA ALA A 218 17.47 91.55 -30.45
C ALA A 218 18.18 92.91 -30.51
N GLU A 219 17.76 93.87 -29.68
CA GLU A 219 18.43 95.18 -29.53
C GLU A 219 19.85 95.04 -28.96
N GLU A 220 20.04 94.20 -27.93
CA GLU A 220 21.35 93.94 -27.34
C GLU A 220 22.32 93.24 -28.32
N ARG A 221 21.78 92.46 -29.27
CA ARG A 221 22.57 91.85 -30.35
C ARG A 221 22.80 92.78 -31.54
N GLY A 222 22.22 93.97 -31.55
CA GLY A 222 22.31 94.93 -32.65
C GLY A 222 21.52 94.53 -33.90
N ASP A 223 20.60 93.56 -33.80
CA ASP A 223 19.74 93.13 -34.91
C ASP A 223 18.51 94.04 -35.00
N VAL A 224 18.71 95.19 -35.65
CA VAL A 224 17.70 96.24 -35.79
C VAL A 224 16.47 95.72 -36.55
N MET A 225 16.64 94.87 -37.56
CA MET A 225 15.53 94.35 -38.37
C MET A 225 14.66 93.38 -37.56
N ALA A 226 15.28 92.47 -36.81
CA ALA A 226 14.54 91.57 -35.92
C ALA A 226 13.81 92.34 -34.80
N SER A 227 14.42 93.38 -34.23
CA SER A 227 13.78 94.20 -33.20
C SER A 227 12.55 94.96 -33.72
N ILE A 228 12.59 95.49 -34.96
CA ILE A 228 11.46 96.20 -35.57
C ILE A 228 10.31 95.24 -35.88
N ALA A 229 10.60 94.06 -36.44
CA ALA A 229 9.59 93.04 -36.73
C ALA A 229 8.85 92.58 -35.46
N LEU A 230 9.61 92.33 -34.38
CA LEU A 230 9.04 91.94 -33.09
C LEU A 230 8.25 93.08 -32.42
N LYS A 231 8.69 94.34 -32.55
CA LYS A 231 7.91 95.51 -32.09
C LYS A 231 6.61 95.71 -32.87
N GLN A 232 6.61 95.49 -34.18
CA GLN A 232 5.39 95.51 -34.99
C GLN A 232 4.43 94.41 -34.56
N GLN A 233 4.92 93.19 -34.34
CA GLN A 233 4.12 92.07 -33.83
C GLN A 233 3.49 92.40 -32.47
N LYS A 234 4.20 93.09 -31.58
CA LYS A 234 3.67 93.59 -30.30
C LYS A 234 2.58 94.66 -30.49
N HIS A 235 2.68 95.49 -31.54
CA HIS A 235 1.73 96.57 -31.79
C HIS A 235 0.40 96.09 -32.40
N TYR A 236 0.41 94.93 -33.07
CA TYR A 236 -0.78 94.29 -33.64
C TYR A 236 -1.44 93.26 -32.70
N THR A 237 -0.89 93.01 -31.52
CA THR A 237 -1.41 92.05 -30.52
C THR A 237 -2.15 92.73 -29.36
N LYS A 238 -2.63 93.97 -29.55
CA LYS A 238 -3.63 94.66 -28.72
C LYS A 238 -4.92 94.82 -29.50
#